data_AF-A0AAW6HVT6-F1
#
_entry.id   AF-A0AAW6HVT6-F1
#
_cell.length_a   1.000
_cell.length_b   1.000
_cell.length_c   1.000
_cell.angle_alpha   90.00
_cell.angle_beta   90.00
_cell.angle_gamma   90.00
#
_symmetry.space_group_name_H-M   'P 1'
#
loop_
_entity.id
_entity.type
_entity.pdbx_description
1 polymer ?
#
loop_
_entity_poly.entity_id
_entity_poly.type
_entity_poly.pdbx_seq_one_letter_code
_entity_poly.pdbx_strand_id
1 'polypeptide(L)'
;MTSVAFDTLKFANRLKTAGVPAAHAEAEAEALAEVLETNLQDLAESESKNGKALARLEADMKEGFAQVDQRFVQMEKNIDQRFAQVDTRFAEIKGEMLLLKWMLGVLVAGVAALIIKAFF
;
A
#
# COMPACT_ATOMS: atom_id res chain seq x y z
N MET A 1 -30.04 -11.32 7.43
CA MET A 1 -31.19 -10.43 7.69
C MET A 1 -32.46 -11.19 7.38
N THR A 2 -33.49 -11.09 8.22
CA THR A 2 -34.82 -11.62 7.93
C THR A 2 -35.40 -10.84 6.76
N SER A 3 -35.44 -11.47 5.58
CA SER A 3 -36.14 -10.94 4.42
C SER A 3 -37.63 -10.85 4.76
N VAL A 4 -38.17 -9.63 4.79
CA VAL A 4 -39.60 -9.41 4.89
C VAL A 4 -40.16 -9.55 3.47
N ALA A 5 -40.83 -10.67 3.19
CA ALA A 5 -41.45 -10.91 1.89
C ALA A 5 -42.59 -9.90 1.64
N PHE A 6 -42.73 -9.46 0.39
CA PHE A 6 -43.85 -8.61 -0.02
C PHE A 6 -45.15 -9.43 -0.01
N ASP A 7 -46.13 -9.00 0.79
CA ASP A 7 -47.43 -9.66 0.89
C ASP A 7 -48.39 -9.10 -0.17
N THR A 8 -48.34 -9.70 -1.37
CA THR A 8 -49.13 -9.31 -2.54
C THR A 8 -50.64 -9.30 -2.27
N LEU A 9 -51.15 -10.29 -1.51
CA LEU A 9 -52.57 -10.40 -1.18
C LEU A 9 -53.02 -9.27 -0.24
N LYS A 10 -52.24 -9.00 0.80
CA LYS A 10 -52.53 -7.89 1.72
C LYS A 10 -52.46 -6.54 1.03
N PHE A 11 -51.56 -6.36 0.07
CA PHE A 11 -51.46 -5.14 -0.74
C PHE A 11 -52.67 -4.98 -1.67
N ALA A 12 -53.03 -6.02 -2.43
CA ALA A 12 -54.21 -6.00 -3.30
C ALA A 12 -55.50 -5.72 -2.50
N ASN A 13 -55.65 -6.32 -1.32
CA ASN A 13 -56.83 -6.09 -0.46
C ASN A 13 -56.90 -4.64 0.05
N ARG A 14 -55.75 -4.00 0.32
CA ARG A 14 -55.71 -2.58 0.66
C ARG A 14 -56.18 -1.70 -0.51
N LEU A 15 -55.75 -2.00 -1.73
CA LEU A 15 -56.19 -1.26 -2.92
C LEU A 15 -57.70 -1.42 -3.17
N LYS A 16 -58.24 -2.65 -3.03
CA LYS A 16 -59.69 -2.91 -3.11
C LYS A 16 -60.48 -2.08 -2.09
N THR A 17 -59.98 -2.01 -0.86
CA THR A 17 -60.60 -1.20 0.21
C THR A 17 -60.58 0.30 -0.11
N ALA A 18 -59.57 0.76 -0.85
CA ALA A 18 -59.47 2.13 -1.34
C ALA A 18 -60.33 2.43 -2.58
N GLY A 19 -61.12 1.45 -3.06
CA GLY A 19 -62.01 1.61 -4.21
C GLY A 19 -61.41 1.24 -5.56
N VAL A 20 -60.19 0.68 -5.61
CA VAL A 20 -59.59 0.16 -6.84
C VAL A 20 -60.34 -1.12 -7.26
N PRO A 21 -60.77 -1.26 -8.54
CA PRO A 21 -61.40 -2.49 -9.00
C PRO A 21 -60.52 -3.72 -8.77
N ALA A 22 -61.12 -4.86 -8.42
CA ALA A 22 -60.38 -6.06 -8.01
C ALA A 22 -59.32 -6.50 -9.02
N ALA A 23 -59.64 -6.48 -10.32
CA ALA A 23 -58.70 -6.83 -11.38
C ALA A 23 -57.49 -5.89 -11.45
N HIS A 24 -57.69 -4.59 -11.20
CA HIS A 24 -56.58 -3.62 -11.19
C HIS A 24 -55.74 -3.76 -9.92
N ALA A 25 -56.38 -3.95 -8.77
CA ALA A 25 -55.70 -4.14 -7.50
C ALA A 25 -54.79 -5.38 -7.47
N GLU A 26 -55.23 -6.47 -8.10
CA GLU A 26 -54.44 -7.70 -8.23
C GLU A 26 -53.28 -7.52 -9.21
N ALA A 27 -53.54 -6.94 -10.39
CA ALA A 27 -52.50 -6.68 -11.39
C ALA A 27 -51.41 -5.71 -10.88
N GLU A 28 -51.79 -4.64 -10.17
CA GLU A 28 -50.84 -3.71 -9.57
C GLU A 28 -49.99 -4.37 -8.48
N ALA A 29 -50.62 -5.19 -7.63
CA ALA A 29 -49.90 -5.91 -6.58
C ALA A 29 -48.89 -6.89 -7.15
N GLU A 30 -49.27 -7.62 -8.19
CA GLU A 30 -48.43 -8.60 -8.87
C GLU A 30 -47.23 -7.93 -9.57
N ALA A 31 -47.48 -6.87 -10.34
CA ALA A 31 -46.42 -6.12 -11.01
C ALA A 31 -45.42 -5.49 -10.02
N LEU A 32 -45.90 -4.97 -8.89
CA LEU A 32 -45.02 -4.43 -7.84
C LEU A 32 -44.24 -5.54 -7.13
N ALA A 33 -44.84 -6.70 -6.89
CA ALA A 33 -44.15 -7.84 -6.29
C ALA A 33 -42.98 -8.31 -7.18
N GLU A 34 -43.20 -8.42 -8.49
CA GLU A 34 -42.19 -8.85 -9.46
C GLU A 34 -40.98 -7.89 -9.50
N VAL A 35 -41.24 -6.57 -9.59
CA VAL A 35 -40.17 -5.56 -9.61
C VAL A 35 -39.42 -5.51 -8.29
N LEU A 36 -40.11 -5.63 -7.14
CA LEU A 36 -39.47 -5.65 -5.82
C LEU A 36 -38.61 -6.91 -5.64
N GLU A 37 -39.10 -8.07 -6.06
CA GLU A 37 -38.35 -9.33 -5.95
C GLU A 37 -37.06 -9.28 -6.78
N THR A 38 -37.15 -8.79 -8.03
CA THR A 38 -35.97 -8.63 -8.90
C THR A 38 -34.95 -7.67 -8.28
N ASN A 39 -35.38 -6.51 -7.80
CA ASN A 39 -34.49 -5.53 -7.17
C ASN A 39 -33.85 -6.06 -5.88
N LEU A 40 -34.58 -6.84 -5.07
CA LEU A 40 -34.04 -7.44 -3.85
C LEU A 40 -32.99 -8.52 -4.16
N GLN A 41 -33.18 -9.30 -5.23
CA GLN A 41 -32.18 -10.24 -5.72
C GLN A 41 -30.92 -9.52 -6.19
N ASP A 42 -31.06 -8.47 -7.00
CA ASP A 42 -29.95 -7.64 -7.48
C ASP A 42 -29.17 -7.00 -6.32
N LEU A 43 -29.88 -6.49 -5.32
CA LEU A 43 -29.28 -5.94 -4.10
C LEU A 43 -28.50 -7.01 -3.32
N ALA A 44 -29.08 -8.19 -3.12
CA ALA A 44 -28.39 -9.28 -2.44
C ALA A 44 -27.13 -9.74 -3.19
N GLU A 45 -27.18 -9.75 -4.53
CA GLU A 45 -26.01 -10.06 -5.35
C GLU A 45 -24.95 -8.95 -5.27
N SER A 46 -25.38 -7.69 -5.28
CA SER A 46 -24.52 -6.52 -5.09
C SER A 46 -23.84 -6.53 -3.72
N GLU A 47 -24.57 -6.79 -2.64
CA GLU A 47 -24.00 -6.93 -1.29
C GLU A 47 -22.98 -8.08 -1.23
N SER A 48 -23.27 -9.22 -1.86
CA SER A 48 -22.34 -10.34 -1.96
C SER A 48 -21.07 -9.98 -2.75
N LYS A 49 -21.21 -9.28 -3.89
CA LYS A 49 -20.08 -8.77 -4.68
C LYS A 49 -19.24 -7.77 -3.89
N ASN A 50 -19.88 -6.85 -3.18
CA ASN A 50 -19.21 -5.87 -2.33
C ASN A 50 -18.46 -6.55 -1.18
N GLY A 51 -19.06 -7.55 -0.51
CA GLY A 51 -18.38 -8.33 0.53
C GLY A 51 -17.13 -9.03 0.01
N LYS A 52 -17.20 -9.62 -1.20
CA LYS A 52 -16.03 -10.21 -1.87
C LYS A 52 -14.98 -9.17 -2.26
N ALA A 53 -15.40 -8.00 -2.73
CA ALA A 53 -14.49 -6.91 -3.09
C ALA A 53 -13.75 -6.36 -1.87
N LEU A 54 -14.43 -6.21 -0.73
CA LEU A 54 -13.82 -5.81 0.54
C LEU A 54 -12.80 -6.84 1.04
N ALA A 55 -13.14 -8.14 0.98
CA ALA A 55 -12.21 -9.20 1.36
C ALA A 55 -10.96 -9.24 0.46
N ARG A 56 -11.11 -8.98 -0.85
CA ARG A 56 -9.98 -8.83 -1.78
C ARG A 56 -9.13 -7.60 -1.44
N LEU A 57 -9.77 -6.45 -1.20
CA LEU A 57 -9.07 -5.24 -0.83
C LEU A 57 -8.25 -5.43 0.47
N GLU A 58 -8.82 -6.11 1.47
CA GLU A 58 -8.11 -6.42 2.71
C GLU A 58 -6.88 -7.32 2.45
N ALA A 59 -7.03 -8.34 1.59
CA ALA A 59 -5.92 -9.20 1.21
C ALA A 59 -4.82 -8.43 0.44
N ASP A 60 -5.20 -7.61 -0.53
CA ASP A 60 -4.29 -6.79 -1.33
C ASP A 60 -3.56 -5.77 -0.44
N MET A 61 -4.26 -5.16 0.52
CA MET A 61 -3.64 -4.25 1.50
C MET A 61 -2.61 -4.99 2.35
N LYS A 62 -2.96 -6.17 2.88
CA LYS A 62 -2.03 -6.98 3.68
C LYS A 62 -0.78 -7.37 2.88
N GLU A 63 -0.96 -7.77 1.63
CA GLU A 63 0.16 -8.07 0.74
C GLU A 63 1.01 -6.84 0.44
N GLY A 64 0.37 -5.71 0.13
CA GLY A 64 1.04 -4.43 -0.11
C GLY A 64 1.88 -3.98 1.08
N PHE A 65 1.36 -4.10 2.31
CA PHE A 65 2.13 -3.81 3.53
C PHE A 65 3.34 -4.75 3.68
N ALA A 66 3.18 -6.05 3.45
CA ALA A 66 4.29 -6.99 3.51
C ALA A 66 5.38 -6.67 2.47
N GLN A 67 5.00 -6.28 1.25
CA GLN A 67 5.96 -5.84 0.23
C GLN A 67 6.69 -4.55 0.62
N VAL A 68 5.98 -3.60 1.24
CA VAL A 68 6.57 -2.36 1.74
C VAL A 68 7.59 -2.64 2.85
N ASP A 69 7.25 -3.50 3.82
CA ASP A 69 8.18 -3.92 4.88
C ASP A 69 9.44 -4.56 4.29
N GLN A 70 9.29 -5.46 3.31
CA GLN A 70 10.42 -6.07 2.63
C GLN A 70 11.31 -5.04 1.93
N ARG A 71 10.71 -4.04 1.27
CA ARG A 71 11.46 -2.95 0.62
C ARG A 71 12.20 -2.08 1.64
N PHE A 72 11.62 -1.83 2.80
CA PHE A 72 12.28 -1.11 3.88
C PHE A 72 13.50 -1.86 4.42
N VAL A 73 13.36 -3.16 4.71
CA VAL A 73 14.50 -4.00 5.13
C VAL A 73 15.59 -4.03 4.06
N GLN A 74 15.21 -4.09 2.78
CA GLN A 74 16.19 -4.09 1.69
C GLN A 74 16.88 -2.72 1.53
N MET A 75 16.15 -1.63 1.74
CA MET A 75 16.69 -0.27 1.75
C MET A 75 17.70 -0.10 2.89
N GLU A 76 17.33 -0.52 4.11
CA GLU A 76 18.20 -0.48 5.30
C GLU A 76 19.52 -1.21 5.04
N LYS A 77 19.47 -2.45 4.53
CA LYS A 77 20.67 -3.21 4.16
C LYS A 77 21.55 -2.49 3.12
N ASN A 78 20.93 -1.88 2.11
CA ASN A 78 21.67 -1.15 1.09
C ASN A 78 22.35 0.10 1.68
N ILE A 79 21.64 0.82 2.55
CA ILE A 79 22.18 1.97 3.28
C ILE A 79 23.38 1.55 4.14
N ASP A 80 23.24 0.50 4.95
CA ASP A 80 24.33 -0.02 5.79
C ASP A 80 25.54 -0.44 4.95
N GLN A 81 25.32 -1.13 3.84
CA GLN A 81 26.38 -1.53 2.93
C GLN A 81 27.10 -0.31 2.34
N ARG A 82 26.36 0.73 1.94
CA ARG A 82 26.95 1.97 1.41
C ARG A 82 27.74 2.71 2.49
N PHE A 83 27.26 2.74 3.73
CA PHE A 83 28.01 3.34 4.85
C PHE A 83 29.31 2.58 5.12
N ALA A 84 29.28 1.25 5.18
CA ALA A 84 30.49 0.45 5.35
C ALA A 84 31.51 0.66 4.21
N GLN A 85 31.04 0.82 2.97
CA GLN A 85 31.91 1.18 1.84
C GLN A 85 32.51 2.58 2.00
N VAL A 86 31.72 3.55 2.47
CA VAL A 86 32.20 4.91 2.75
C VAL A 86 33.28 4.88 3.84
N ASP A 87 33.06 4.15 4.93
CA ASP A 87 34.04 4.01 6.02
C ASP A 87 35.36 3.40 5.52
N THR A 88 35.27 2.38 4.66
CA THR A 88 36.46 1.75 4.05
C THR A 88 37.25 2.77 3.22
N ARG A 89 36.58 3.52 2.33
CA ARG A 89 37.25 4.56 1.51
C ARG A 89 37.85 5.66 2.36
N PHE A 90 37.20 6.04 3.47
CA PHE A 90 37.78 7.01 4.40
C PHE A 90 39.02 6.48 5.10
N ALA A 91 39.06 5.19 5.47
CA ALA A 91 40.24 4.56 6.05
C ALA A 91 41.41 4.55 5.05
N GLU A 92 41.14 4.20 3.79
CA GLU A 92 42.13 4.24 2.70
C GLU A 92 42.69 5.65 2.50
N ILE A 93 41.84 6.66 2.36
CA ILE A 93 42.26 8.07 2.20
C ILE A 93 43.11 8.53 3.39
N LYS A 94 42.76 8.16 4.61
CA LYS A 94 43.57 8.48 5.80
C LYS A 94 44.94 7.81 5.73
N GLY A 95 45.02 6.56 5.28
CA GLY A 95 46.27 5.84 5.08
C GLY A 95 47.17 6.51 4.03
N GLU A 96 46.61 6.84 2.87
CA GLU A 96 47.31 7.57 1.80
C GLU A 96 47.80 8.94 2.29
N MET A 97 46.97 9.67 3.03
CA MET A 97 47.35 10.97 3.59
C MET A 97 48.48 10.87 4.61
N LEU A 98 48.49 9.83 5.46
CA LEU A 98 49.59 9.58 6.39
C LEU A 98 50.88 9.28 5.64
N LEU A 99 50.83 8.45 4.61
CA LEU A 99 51.98 8.13 3.77
C LEU A 99 52.54 9.40 3.10
N LEU A 100 51.67 10.22 2.50
CA LEU A 100 52.05 11.49 1.88
C LEU A 100 52.72 12.42 2.90
N LYS A 101 52.18 12.53 4.12
CA LYS A 101 52.79 13.34 5.20
C LYS A 101 54.20 12.85 5.55
N TRP A 102 54.41 11.54 5.63
CA TRP A 102 55.74 10.97 5.88
C TRP A 102 56.73 11.23 4.75
N MET A 103 56.31 11.06 3.49
CA MET A 103 57.15 11.35 2.32
C MET A 103 57.56 12.82 2.28
N LEU A 104 56.63 13.74 2.55
CA LEU A 104 56.93 15.17 2.65
C LEU A 104 57.93 15.46 3.77
N GLY A 105 57.79 14.83 4.93
CA GLY A 105 58.75 14.97 6.03
C GLY A 105 60.17 14.54 5.64
N VAL A 106 60.31 13.39 4.97
CA VAL A 106 61.61 12.92 4.46
C VAL A 106 62.18 13.87 3.41
N LEU A 107 61.35 14.37 2.49
CA LEU A 107 61.76 15.31 1.46
C LEU A 107 62.28 16.63 2.07
N VAL A 108 61.54 17.20 3.03
CA VAL A 108 61.94 18.42 3.74
C VAL A 108 63.25 18.22 4.50
N ALA A 109 63.41 17.10 5.21
CA ALA A 109 64.65 16.78 5.91
C ALA A 109 65.84 16.63 4.96
N GLY A 110 65.63 15.97 3.82
CA GLY A 110 66.64 15.83 2.76
C GLY A 110 67.08 17.18 2.20
N VAL A 111 66.13 18.07 1.90
CA VAL A 111 66.43 19.44 1.43
C VAL A 111 67.19 20.22 2.50
N ALA A 112 66.78 20.15 3.77
CA ALA A 112 67.46 20.83 4.86
C ALA A 112 68.93 20.35 5.04
N ALA A 113 69.18 19.04 4.91
CA ALA A 113 70.53 18.48 5.00
C ALA A 113 71.45 18.99 3.86
N LEU A 114 70.91 19.14 2.65
CA LEU A 114 71.65 19.72 1.52
C LEU A 114 72.01 21.19 1.77
N ILE A 115 71.08 21.96 2.35
CA ILE A 115 71.34 23.35 2.72
C ILE A 115 72.45 23.41 3.77
N ILE A 116 72.36 22.62 4.85
CA ILE A 116 73.40 22.60 5.90
C ILE A 116 74.78 22.30 5.30
N LYS A 117 74.87 21.25 4.47
CA LYS A 117 76.12 20.85 3.80
C LYS A 117 76.68 21.90 2.84
N ALA A 118 75.83 22.74 2.24
CA ALA A 118 76.25 23.76 1.29
C ALA A 118 76.79 25.03 1.97
N PHE A 119 76.35 25.32 3.21
CA PHE A 119 76.63 26.58 3.89
C PHE A 119 77.50 26.46 5.16
N PHE A 120 77.72 25.25 5.66
CA PHE A 120 78.62 24.94 6.80
C PHE A 120 79.59 23.84 6.42
#